data_AF-B4QG69-F1
#
_entry.id   AF-B4QG69-F1
#
_cell.length_a   1.000
_cell.length_b   1.000
_cell.length_c   1.000
_cell.angle_alpha   90.00
_cell.angle_beta   90.00
_cell.angle_gamma   90.00
#
_symmetry.space_group_name_H-M   'P 1'
#
loop_
_entity.id
_entity.type
_entity.pdbx_description
1 polymer ?
#
loop_
_entity_poly.entity_id
_entity_poly.type
_entity_poly.pdbx_seq_one_letter_code
_entity_poly.pdbx_strand_id
1 'polypeptide(L)'
;MLVHKYAEWYYVPQFRMAIWSLLVTMPLAIVVFVHSRTDIPPFYHSVYCALTISTVIIFCWICAWEMDALISIIGVVFDLAPSYMSITFNSVSAAAADFIAYRHLAKHGYGKMAFGAIIGGSVYSLVVNVGIELVLQKKINAHGQVVLYGDDGVTIYIFLVITITTTLWWSLPFNFVARRSAGLFMWSLFVLFLVYTTAIELQWVHGFQDNIQIRPTA
;
A
#
# COMPACT_ATOMS: atom_id res chain seq x y z
N MET A 1 8.14 18.78 25.43
CA MET A 1 7.32 19.10 24.24
C MET A 1 6.92 17.87 23.42
N LEU A 2 7.58 16.71 23.59
CA LEU A 2 7.19 15.45 22.94
C LEU A 2 5.93 14.80 23.57
N VAL A 3 5.75 14.86 24.89
CA VAL A 3 4.65 14.17 25.60
C VAL A 3 3.24 14.58 25.14
N HIS A 4 3.03 15.83 24.73
CA HIS A 4 1.70 16.29 24.27
C HIS A 4 1.33 15.82 22.85
N LYS A 5 2.29 15.38 22.02
CA LYS A 5 2.03 14.97 20.63
C LYS A 5 1.49 13.54 20.51
N TYR A 6 1.60 12.74 21.58
CA TYR A 6 1.23 11.31 21.60
C TYR A 6 0.09 10.99 22.58
N ALA A 7 -0.50 11.99 23.25
CA ALA A 7 -1.60 11.79 24.19
C ALA A 7 -2.92 11.33 23.52
N GLU A 8 -3.04 11.53 22.21
CA GLU A 8 -4.21 11.16 21.38
C GLU A 8 -4.09 9.73 20.79
N TRP A 9 -3.00 9.01 21.05
CA TRP A 9 -2.69 7.73 20.39
C TRP A 9 -3.28 6.48 21.05
N TYR A 10 -4.11 6.63 22.09
CA TYR A 10 -4.83 5.49 22.65
C TYR A 10 -6.31 5.58 22.28
N TYR A 11 -6.71 4.73 21.32
CA TYR A 11 -8.13 4.40 21.21
C TYR A 11 -8.50 3.60 22.45
N VAL A 12 -9.25 4.19 23.37
CA VAL A 12 -9.92 3.40 24.41
C VAL A 12 -10.91 2.50 23.67
N PRO A 13 -10.75 1.17 23.69
CA PRO A 13 -11.74 0.28 23.10
C PRO A 13 -13.07 0.57 23.80
N GLN A 14 -14.00 1.19 23.07
CA GLN A 14 -15.34 1.50 23.53
C GLN A 14 -16.14 0.19 23.58
N PHE A 15 -15.86 -0.65 24.60
CA PHE A 15 -16.54 -1.94 24.82
C PHE A 15 -18.06 -1.78 24.86
N ARG A 16 -18.56 -0.61 25.24
CA ARG A 16 -19.98 -0.29 25.23
C ARG A 16 -20.59 -0.44 23.83
N MET A 17 -19.96 0.10 22.79
CA MET A 17 -20.49 -0.02 21.41
C MET A 17 -20.38 -1.45 20.86
N ALA A 18 -19.33 -2.19 21.22
CA ALA A 18 -19.15 -3.58 20.81
C ALA A 18 -20.20 -4.55 21.41
N ILE A 19 -20.65 -4.28 22.65
CA ILE A 19 -21.70 -5.08 23.29
C ILE A 19 -23.04 -4.87 22.57
N TRP A 20 -23.37 -3.63 22.20
CA TRP A 20 -24.60 -3.32 21.48
C TRP A 20 -24.62 -3.91 20.06
N SER A 21 -23.49 -3.90 19.35
CA SER A 21 -23.41 -4.52 18.02
C SER A 21 -23.56 -6.04 18.09
N LEU A 22 -22.95 -6.70 19.08
CA LEU A 22 -23.07 -8.15 19.28
C LEU A 22 -24.50 -8.59 19.63
N LEU A 23 -25.22 -7.77 20.41
CA LEU A 23 -26.60 -8.03 20.80
C LEU A 23 -27.58 -7.88 19.62
N VAL A 24 -27.26 -7.05 18.62
CA VAL A 24 -28.06 -6.88 17.40
C VAL A 24 -27.72 -7.93 16.33
N THR A 25 -26.45 -8.30 16.19
CA THR A 25 -26.02 -9.26 15.16
C THR A 25 -26.39 -10.71 15.48
N MET A 26 -26.37 -11.11 16.75
CA MET A 26 -26.79 -12.45 17.20
C MET A 26 -28.23 -12.84 16.83
N PRO A 27 -29.28 -12.05 17.18
CA PRO A 27 -30.65 -12.40 16.83
C PRO A 27 -30.88 -12.31 15.32
N LEU A 28 -30.26 -11.37 14.63
CA LEU A 28 -30.31 -11.28 13.17
C LEU A 28 -29.75 -12.56 12.53
N ALA A 29 -28.61 -13.06 13.01
CA ALA A 29 -28.00 -14.30 12.53
C ALA A 29 -28.88 -15.53 12.79
N ILE A 30 -29.54 -15.62 13.96
CA ILE A 30 -30.46 -16.71 14.30
C ILE A 30 -31.69 -16.69 13.38
N VAL A 31 -32.27 -15.51 13.13
CA VAL A 31 -33.43 -15.36 12.23
C VAL A 31 -33.07 -15.77 10.80
N VAL A 32 -31.89 -15.38 10.32
CA VAL A 32 -31.38 -15.79 9.00
C VAL A 32 -31.12 -17.29 8.95
N PHE A 33 -30.52 -17.88 9.98
CA PHE A 33 -30.23 -19.31 10.03
C PHE A 33 -31.52 -20.16 10.00
N VAL A 34 -32.57 -19.72 10.68
CA VAL A 34 -33.87 -20.39 10.67
C VAL A 34 -34.62 -20.19 9.33
N HIS A 35 -34.44 -19.05 8.67
CA HIS A 35 -35.15 -18.72 7.42
C HIS A 35 -34.40 -19.14 6.16
N SER A 36 -33.11 -19.45 6.24
CA SER A 36 -32.28 -19.85 5.10
C SER A 36 -32.53 -21.31 4.72
N ARG A 37 -33.24 -21.52 3.60
CA ARG A 37 -33.24 -22.81 2.89
C ARG A 37 -32.02 -22.86 1.97
N THR A 38 -31.27 -23.97 2.04
CA THR A 38 -30.01 -24.18 1.31
C THR A 38 -30.17 -24.29 -0.21
N ASP A 39 -31.40 -24.49 -0.72
CA ASP A 39 -31.65 -24.84 -2.13
C ASP A 39 -31.97 -23.66 -3.06
N ILE A 40 -32.30 -22.46 -2.55
CA ILE A 40 -32.75 -21.33 -3.40
C ILE A 40 -32.16 -20.02 -2.85
N PRO A 41 -31.44 -19.22 -3.64
CA PRO A 41 -30.91 -17.93 -3.16
C PRO A 41 -32.08 -16.99 -2.81
N PRO A 42 -32.26 -16.61 -1.54
CA PRO A 42 -33.35 -15.74 -1.13
C PRO A 42 -33.10 -14.30 -1.64
N PHE A 43 -34.17 -13.55 -1.91
CA PHE A 43 -34.08 -12.16 -2.40
C PHE A 43 -33.24 -11.23 -1.50
N TYR A 44 -33.16 -11.53 -0.20
CA TYR A 44 -32.35 -10.78 0.78
C TYR A 44 -30.83 -11.00 0.64
N HIS A 45 -30.37 -11.95 -0.19
CA HIS A 45 -28.95 -12.26 -0.37
C HIS A 45 -28.14 -11.03 -0.85
N SER A 46 -28.70 -10.21 -1.75
CA SER A 46 -28.02 -9.01 -2.24
C SER A 46 -27.78 -7.97 -1.14
N VAL A 47 -28.72 -7.82 -0.20
CA VAL A 47 -28.56 -6.91 0.94
C VAL A 47 -27.49 -7.43 1.91
N TYR A 48 -27.49 -8.73 2.16
CA TYR A 48 -26.42 -9.36 2.97
C TYR A 48 -25.04 -9.21 2.31
N CYS A 49 -24.93 -9.39 1.00
CA CYS A 49 -23.69 -9.14 0.27
C CYS A 49 -23.22 -7.68 0.36
N ALA A 50 -24.15 -6.71 0.27
CA ALA A 50 -23.78 -5.30 0.43
C ALA A 50 -23.27 -5.00 1.86
N LEU A 51 -23.91 -5.57 2.88
CA LEU A 51 -23.50 -5.41 4.28
C LEU A 51 -22.18 -6.12 4.60
N THR A 52 -21.92 -7.30 4.02
CA THR A 52 -20.64 -8.00 4.24
C THR A 52 -19.50 -7.25 3.55
N ILE A 53 -19.70 -6.74 2.33
CA ILE A 53 -18.71 -5.92 1.63
C ILE A 53 -18.37 -4.67 2.45
N SER A 54 -19.37 -3.92 2.93
CA SER A 54 -19.11 -2.72 3.73
C SER A 54 -18.37 -3.03 5.04
N THR A 55 -18.74 -4.13 5.71
CA THR A 55 -18.08 -4.59 6.94
C THR A 55 -16.61 -4.94 6.69
N VAL A 56 -16.32 -5.66 5.60
CA VAL A 56 -14.93 -6.03 5.24
C VAL A 56 -14.10 -4.80 4.90
N ILE A 57 -14.67 -3.81 4.20
CA ILE A 57 -13.96 -2.56 3.88
C ILE A 57 -13.59 -1.81 5.16
N ILE A 58 -14.53 -1.63 6.08
CA ILE A 58 -14.28 -0.94 7.36
C ILE A 58 -13.22 -1.68 8.17
N PHE A 59 -13.33 -3.02 8.26
CA PHE A 59 -12.37 -3.82 9.00
C PHE A 59 -10.96 -3.73 8.41
N CYS A 60 -10.83 -3.84 7.08
CA CYS A 60 -9.57 -3.68 6.39
C CYS A 60 -8.97 -2.28 6.63
N TRP A 61 -9.80 -1.24 6.63
CA TRP A 61 -9.35 0.13 6.89
C TRP A 61 -8.82 0.32 8.31
N ILE A 62 -9.51 -0.23 9.31
CA ILE A 62 -9.04 -0.23 10.70
C ILE A 62 -7.71 -0.97 10.80
N CYS A 63 -7.61 -2.17 10.22
CA CYS A 63 -6.36 -2.93 10.22
C CYS A 63 -5.21 -2.17 9.54
N ALA A 64 -5.47 -1.49 8.41
CA ALA A 64 -4.46 -0.69 7.72
C ALA A 64 -3.97 0.47 8.59
N TRP A 65 -4.88 1.13 9.32
CA TRP A 65 -4.54 2.22 10.23
C TRP A 65 -3.69 1.75 11.41
N GLU A 66 -4.04 0.62 12.02
CA GLU A 66 -3.24 0.00 13.08
C GLU A 66 -1.83 -0.40 12.59
N MET A 67 -1.74 -0.92 11.36
CA MET A 67 -0.43 -1.24 10.77
C MET A 67 0.43 0.01 10.59
N ASP A 68 -0.13 1.12 10.10
CA ASP A 68 0.61 2.38 9.94
C ASP A 68 1.09 2.95 11.29
N ALA A 69 0.27 2.83 12.34
CA ALA A 69 0.64 3.22 13.70
C ALA A 69 1.81 2.37 14.24
N LEU A 70 1.77 1.05 14.08
CA LEU A 70 2.87 0.15 14.48
C LEU A 70 4.16 0.47 13.73
N ILE A 71 4.06 0.74 12.44
CA ILE A 71 5.19 1.10 11.57
C ILE A 71 5.83 2.40 12.06
N SER A 72 5.03 3.40 12.43
CA SER A 72 5.53 4.66 12.99
C SER A 72 6.28 4.45 14.31
N ILE A 73 5.75 3.61 15.21
CA ILE A 73 6.41 3.27 16.48
C ILE A 73 7.76 2.58 16.22
N ILE A 74 7.80 1.62 15.29
CA ILE A 74 9.04 0.94 14.88
C ILE A 74 10.04 1.96 14.32
N GLY A 75 9.59 2.90 13.49
CA GLY A 75 10.43 3.97 12.95
C GLY A 75 11.09 4.81 14.05
N VAL A 76 10.33 5.18 15.09
CA VAL A 76 10.86 5.92 16.24
C VAL A 76 11.86 5.09 17.06
N VAL A 77 11.62 3.79 17.25
CA VAL A 77 12.52 2.92 18.02
C VAL A 77 13.87 2.71 17.32
N PHE A 78 13.87 2.63 16.00
CA PHE A 78 15.10 2.46 15.22
C PHE A 78 15.75 3.79 14.80
N ASP A 79 15.20 4.93 15.20
CA ASP A 79 15.65 6.29 14.82
C ASP A 79 15.69 6.49 13.28
N LEU A 80 14.68 5.94 12.59
CA LEU A 80 14.51 6.04 11.15
C LEU A 80 13.57 7.18 10.77
N ALA A 81 13.85 7.84 9.65
CA ALA A 81 13.00 8.85 9.06
C ALA A 81 11.59 8.29 8.77
N PRO A 82 10.51 9.01 9.14
CA PRO A 82 9.15 8.58 8.84
C PRO A 82 8.86 8.41 7.34
N SER A 83 9.53 9.20 6.48
CA SER A 83 9.46 9.07 5.02
C SER A 83 10.01 7.73 4.56
N TYR A 84 11.21 7.37 5.01
CA TYR A 84 11.88 6.11 4.66
C TYR A 84 11.02 4.90 5.02
N MET A 85 10.43 4.90 6.22
CA MET A 85 9.59 3.81 6.71
C MET A 85 8.30 3.66 5.89
N SER A 86 7.72 4.78 5.44
CA SER A 86 6.53 4.79 4.57
C SER A 86 6.85 4.24 3.16
N ILE A 87 7.99 4.65 2.61
CA ILE A 87 8.42 4.24 1.26
C ILE A 87 8.77 2.75 1.23
N THR A 88 9.44 2.24 2.27
CA THR A 88 9.89 0.84 2.31
C THR A 88 8.82 -0.06 2.89
N PHE A 89 8.55 0.03 4.19
CA PHE A 89 7.75 -0.96 4.89
C PHE A 89 6.27 -0.89 4.51
N ASN A 90 5.67 0.31 4.48
CA ASN A 90 4.25 0.46 4.15
C ASN A 90 3.97 0.02 2.70
N SER A 91 4.79 0.49 1.75
CA SER A 91 4.64 0.13 0.34
C SER A 91 4.89 -1.36 0.07
N VAL A 92 5.87 -1.98 0.74
CA VAL A 92 6.13 -3.43 0.60
C VAL A 92 5.02 -4.27 1.22
N SER A 93 4.48 -3.85 2.36
CA SER A 93 3.34 -4.50 3.00
C SER A 93 2.12 -4.53 2.08
N ALA A 94 1.79 -3.39 1.47
CA ALA A 94 0.70 -3.29 0.50
C ALA A 94 0.94 -4.20 -0.72
N ALA A 95 2.15 -4.17 -1.29
CA ALA A 95 2.49 -4.97 -2.47
C ALA A 95 2.55 -6.49 -2.19
N ALA A 96 2.80 -6.91 -0.94
CA ALA A 96 2.88 -8.32 -0.57
C ALA A 96 1.53 -9.04 -0.70
N ALA A 97 0.43 -8.37 -0.34
CA ALA A 97 -0.92 -8.92 -0.50
C ALA A 97 -1.25 -9.19 -1.98
N ASP A 98 -0.94 -8.22 -2.84
CA ASP A 98 -1.13 -8.33 -4.29
C ASP A 98 -0.24 -9.43 -4.89
N PHE A 99 1.00 -9.55 -4.45
CA PHE A 99 1.92 -10.60 -4.90
C PHE A 99 1.36 -12.01 -4.63
N ILE A 100 0.77 -12.23 -3.46
CA ILE A 100 0.14 -13.50 -3.11
C ILE A 100 -1.04 -13.78 -4.06
N ALA A 101 -1.91 -12.80 -4.29
CA ALA A 101 -3.06 -12.94 -5.19
C ALA A 101 -2.63 -13.29 -6.62
N TYR A 102 -1.64 -12.59 -7.17
CA TYR A 102 -1.13 -12.86 -8.52
C TYR A 102 -0.40 -14.21 -8.61
N ARG A 103 0.29 -14.63 -7.54
CA ARG A 103 0.90 -15.97 -7.48
C ARG A 103 -0.16 -17.07 -7.55
N HIS A 104 -1.30 -16.89 -6.88
CA HIS A 104 -2.42 -17.82 -6.98
C HIS A 104 -2.97 -17.86 -8.40
N LEU A 105 -3.24 -16.71 -9.03
CA LEU A 105 -3.71 -16.65 -10.43
C LEU A 105 -2.74 -17.31 -11.41
N ALA A 106 -1.43 -17.10 -11.24
CA ALA A 106 -0.40 -17.71 -12.06
C ALA A 106 -0.37 -19.24 -11.92
N LYS A 107 -0.56 -19.77 -10.70
CA LYS A 107 -0.65 -21.23 -10.45
C LYS A 107 -1.87 -21.86 -11.11
N HIS A 108 -2.97 -21.13 -11.23
CA HIS A 108 -4.19 -21.58 -11.92
C HIS A 108 -4.10 -21.47 -13.46
N GLY A 109 -2.93 -21.11 -14.01
CA GLY A 109 -2.73 -21.01 -15.46
C GLY A 109 -3.11 -19.65 -16.06
N TYR A 110 -3.60 -18.71 -15.24
CA TYR A 110 -4.00 -17.37 -15.67
C TYR A 110 -2.82 -16.37 -15.63
N GLY A 111 -1.63 -16.79 -16.07
CA GLY A 111 -0.42 -15.97 -16.02
C GLY A 111 -0.51 -14.66 -16.84
N LYS A 112 -1.16 -14.70 -18.00
CA LYS A 112 -1.38 -13.50 -18.84
C LYS A 112 -2.33 -12.49 -18.17
N MET A 113 -3.34 -12.99 -17.46
CA MET A 113 -4.27 -12.14 -16.69
C MET A 113 -3.56 -11.51 -15.50
N ALA A 114 -2.75 -12.27 -14.76
CA ALA A 114 -1.95 -11.75 -13.66
C ALA A 114 -0.99 -10.65 -14.12
N PHE A 115 -0.31 -10.85 -15.25
CA PHE A 115 0.58 -9.84 -15.83
C PHE A 115 -0.17 -8.55 -16.22
N GLY A 116 -1.33 -8.68 -16.88
CA GLY A 116 -2.17 -7.54 -17.21
C GLY A 116 -2.70 -6.81 -15.97
N ALA A 117 -3.06 -7.53 -14.92
CA ALA A 117 -3.55 -6.96 -13.67
C ALA A 117 -2.46 -6.18 -12.91
N ILE A 118 -1.20 -6.64 -12.92
CA ILE A 118 -0.07 -5.93 -12.28
C ILE A 118 0.20 -4.59 -12.98
N ILE A 119 0.23 -4.58 -14.33
CA ILE A 119 0.49 -3.35 -15.08
C ILE A 119 -0.70 -2.40 -14.97
N GLY A 120 -1.93 -2.90 -15.16
CA GLY A 120 -3.13 -2.09 -15.03
C GLY A 120 -3.32 -1.51 -13.64
N GLY A 121 -3.07 -2.32 -12.59
CA GLY A 121 -3.17 -1.91 -11.20
C GLY A 121 -2.18 -0.82 -10.83
N SER A 122 -0.90 -0.97 -11.22
CA SER A 122 0.12 0.04 -10.92
C SER A 122 -0.15 1.38 -11.64
N VAL A 123 -0.56 1.35 -12.91
CA VAL A 123 -0.95 2.56 -13.66
C VAL A 123 -2.19 3.22 -13.06
N TYR A 124 -3.21 2.44 -12.71
CA TYR A 124 -4.41 2.96 -12.07
C TYR A 124 -4.10 3.66 -10.74
N SER A 125 -3.34 3.00 -9.86
CA SER A 125 -2.94 3.56 -8.58
C SER A 125 -2.13 4.84 -8.73
N LEU A 126 -1.21 4.91 -9.71
CA LEU A 126 -0.44 6.14 -9.96
C LEU A 126 -1.36 7.29 -10.42
N VAL A 127 -2.22 7.05 -11.41
CA VAL A 127 -3.12 8.08 -11.97
C VAL A 127 -4.11 8.58 -10.92
N VAL A 128 -4.69 7.68 -10.13
CA VAL A 128 -5.69 8.04 -9.11
C VAL A 128 -5.05 8.73 -7.92
N ASN A 129 -3.98 8.18 -7.33
CA ASN A 129 -3.35 8.79 -6.15
C ASN A 129 -2.75 10.17 -6.48
N VAL A 130 -1.91 10.25 -7.53
CA VAL A 130 -1.31 11.52 -7.95
C VAL A 130 -2.39 12.49 -8.43
N GLY A 131 -3.41 12.01 -9.15
CA GLY A 131 -4.52 12.84 -9.61
C GLY A 131 -5.32 13.46 -8.47
N ILE A 132 -5.63 12.69 -7.42
CA ILE A 132 -6.32 13.17 -6.22
C ILE A 132 -5.44 14.18 -5.47
N GLU A 133 -4.15 13.90 -5.29
CA GLU A 133 -3.21 14.82 -4.64
C GLU A 133 -3.11 16.15 -5.38
N LEU A 134 -3.03 16.15 -6.71
CA LEU A 134 -3.04 17.37 -7.53
C LEU A 134 -4.32 18.19 -7.35
N VAL A 135 -5.48 17.52 -7.30
CA VAL A 135 -6.77 18.19 -7.09
C VAL A 135 -6.88 18.77 -5.68
N LEU A 136 -6.45 18.02 -4.66
CA LEU A 136 -6.46 18.48 -3.27
C LEU A 136 -5.51 19.66 -3.06
N GLN A 137 -4.29 19.57 -3.58
CA GLN A 137 -3.31 20.67 -3.49
C GLN A 137 -3.83 21.92 -4.20
N LYS A 138 -4.49 21.79 -5.35
CA LYS A 138 -5.12 22.94 -6.05
C LYS A 138 -6.30 23.55 -5.29
N LYS A 139 -7.04 22.75 -4.53
CA LYS A 139 -8.16 23.21 -3.70
C LYS A 139 -7.69 23.89 -2.41
N ILE A 140 -6.59 23.41 -1.83
CA ILE A 140 -6.10 23.84 -0.51
C ILE A 140 -5.08 24.98 -0.62
N ASN A 141 -4.20 24.98 -1.64
CA ASN A 141 -3.21 26.02 -1.86
C ASN A 141 -3.65 27.00 -2.94
N ALA A 142 -3.99 28.23 -2.54
CA ALA A 142 -4.22 29.36 -3.45
C ALA A 142 -2.91 29.93 -4.06
N HIS A 143 -1.74 29.56 -3.52
CA HIS A 143 -0.43 29.99 -3.97
C HIS A 143 0.38 28.84 -4.60
N GLY A 144 0.02 28.48 -5.83
CA GLY A 144 0.92 28.22 -6.96
C GLY A 144 2.05 27.18 -6.93
N GLN A 145 2.41 26.54 -5.81
CA GLN A 145 3.46 25.50 -5.81
C GLN A 145 2.89 24.14 -5.40
N VAL A 146 2.74 23.30 -6.41
CA VAL A 146 2.45 21.87 -6.29
C VAL A 146 3.77 21.17 -6.06
N VAL A 147 4.10 20.84 -4.81
CA VAL A 147 5.28 20.05 -4.49
C VAL A 147 4.88 18.57 -4.60
N LEU A 148 5.19 17.98 -5.75
CA LEU A 148 4.89 16.56 -6.03
C LEU A 148 6.00 15.62 -5.53
N TYR A 149 7.21 16.16 -5.36
CA TYR A 149 8.39 15.41 -4.94
C TYR A 149 8.75 15.77 -3.50
N GLY A 150 8.67 14.79 -2.62
CA GLY A 150 9.28 14.88 -1.29
C GLY A 150 10.80 14.83 -1.38
N ASP A 151 11.45 14.95 -0.21
CA ASP A 151 12.92 14.98 -0.10
C ASP A 151 13.61 13.64 -0.43
N ASP A 152 12.88 12.60 -0.85
CA ASP A 152 13.45 11.37 -1.41
C ASP A 152 12.85 11.01 -2.78
N GLY A 153 11.93 11.85 -3.28
CA GLY A 153 11.04 11.50 -4.38
C GLY A 153 11.77 11.37 -5.73
N VAL A 154 12.84 12.14 -5.94
CA VAL A 154 13.61 12.11 -7.19
C VAL A 154 14.31 10.76 -7.38
N THR A 155 14.92 10.24 -6.31
CA THR A 155 15.57 8.93 -6.31
C THR A 155 14.57 7.83 -6.67
N ILE A 156 13.40 7.81 -6.00
CA ILE A 156 12.35 6.81 -6.23
C ILE A 156 11.85 6.87 -7.67
N TYR A 157 11.66 8.07 -8.21
CA TYR A 157 11.24 8.27 -9.58
C TYR A 157 12.23 7.70 -10.60
N ILE A 158 13.54 7.92 -10.40
CA ILE A 158 14.58 7.35 -11.27
C ILE A 158 14.50 5.82 -11.25
N PHE A 159 14.39 5.20 -10.07
CA PHE A 159 14.25 3.74 -9.95
C PHE A 159 12.97 3.21 -10.59
N LEU A 160 11.87 3.95 -10.47
CA LEU A 160 10.60 3.61 -11.11
C LEU A 160 10.74 3.64 -12.63
N VAL A 161 11.34 4.69 -13.20
CA VAL A 161 11.58 4.80 -14.65
C VAL A 161 12.50 3.69 -15.15
N ILE A 162 13.57 3.37 -14.43
CA ILE A 162 14.46 2.24 -14.77
C ILE A 162 13.68 0.91 -14.76
N THR A 163 12.79 0.71 -13.79
CA THR A 163 11.96 -0.50 -13.70
C THR A 163 10.98 -0.59 -14.87
N ILE A 164 10.30 0.50 -15.23
CA ILE A 164 9.35 0.52 -16.36
C ILE A 164 10.09 0.35 -17.70
N THR A 165 11.18 1.06 -17.90
CA THR A 165 11.97 0.95 -19.14
C THR A 165 12.55 -0.46 -19.31
N THR A 166 13.02 -1.08 -18.23
CA THR A 166 13.58 -2.45 -18.32
C THR A 166 12.49 -3.52 -18.46
N THR A 167 11.33 -3.36 -17.80
CA THR A 167 10.18 -4.25 -18.03
C THR A 167 9.67 -4.13 -19.48
N LEU A 168 9.63 -2.92 -20.04
CA LEU A 168 9.28 -2.68 -21.44
C LEU A 168 10.30 -3.29 -22.39
N TRP A 169 11.59 -3.03 -22.15
CA TRP A 169 12.69 -3.57 -22.95
C TRP A 169 12.67 -5.10 -22.98
N TRP A 170 12.32 -5.75 -21.87
CA TRP A 170 12.20 -7.22 -21.82
C TRP A 170 10.92 -7.74 -22.48
N SER A 171 9.80 -7.02 -22.39
CA SER A 171 8.53 -7.49 -22.94
C SER A 171 8.48 -7.44 -24.48
N LEU A 172 9.18 -6.49 -25.11
CA LEU A 172 9.25 -6.32 -26.57
C LEU A 172 9.90 -7.51 -27.33
N PRO A 173 11.08 -8.04 -26.96
CA PRO A 173 11.74 -9.12 -27.69
C PRO A 173 11.14 -10.50 -27.41
N PHE A 174 10.45 -10.69 -26.28
CA PHE A 174 10.02 -12.02 -25.82
C PHE A 174 8.56 -12.39 -26.16
N ASN A 175 7.89 -11.67 -27.07
CA ASN A 175 6.52 -11.94 -27.51
C ASN A 175 5.55 -12.22 -26.32
N PHE A 176 5.72 -11.45 -25.23
CA PHE A 176 4.95 -11.57 -23.98
C PHE A 176 4.99 -12.95 -23.29
N VAL A 177 5.98 -13.79 -23.59
CA VAL A 177 6.20 -15.06 -22.89
C VAL A 177 7.11 -14.83 -21.68
N ALA A 178 6.51 -14.82 -20.49
CA ALA A 178 7.22 -14.62 -19.24
C ALA A 178 8.17 -15.81 -18.94
N ARG A 179 9.48 -15.59 -19.09
CA ARG A 179 10.54 -16.55 -18.74
C ARG A 179 10.99 -16.34 -17.29
N ARG A 180 11.41 -17.41 -16.60
CA ARG A 180 11.88 -17.37 -15.19
C ARG A 180 13.03 -16.38 -14.96
N SER A 181 13.86 -16.12 -15.97
CA SER A 181 14.97 -15.15 -15.89
C SER A 181 14.50 -13.71 -15.68
N ALA A 182 13.35 -13.34 -16.26
CA ALA A 182 12.79 -11.99 -16.13
C ALA A 182 12.39 -11.70 -14.68
N GLY A 183 11.79 -12.70 -14.01
CA GLY A 183 11.42 -12.59 -12.60
C GLY A 183 12.62 -12.41 -11.68
N LEU A 184 13.72 -13.15 -11.93
CA LEU A 184 14.95 -13.01 -11.15
C LEU A 184 15.56 -11.62 -11.31
N PHE A 185 15.58 -11.09 -12.54
CA PHE A 185 16.07 -9.74 -12.79
C PHE A 185 15.24 -8.67 -12.07
N MET A 186 13.91 -8.76 -12.11
CA MET A 186 13.04 -7.81 -11.40
C MET A 186 13.23 -7.87 -9.88
N TRP A 187 13.41 -9.07 -9.33
CA TRP A 187 13.76 -9.24 -7.91
C TRP A 187 15.11 -8.62 -7.56
N SER A 188 16.12 -8.76 -8.44
CA SER A 188 17.42 -8.14 -8.22
C SER A 188 17.35 -6.61 -8.23
N LEU A 189 16.54 -6.02 -9.12
CA LEU A 189 16.29 -4.58 -9.17
C LEU A 189 15.60 -4.08 -7.90
N PHE A 190 14.61 -4.83 -7.42
CA PHE A 190 13.89 -4.50 -6.19
C PHE A 190 14.79 -4.58 -4.95
N VAL A 191 15.63 -5.61 -4.84
CA VAL A 191 16.61 -5.72 -3.76
C VAL A 191 17.63 -4.58 -3.83
N LEU A 192 18.11 -4.23 -5.02
CA LEU A 192 19.02 -3.11 -5.21
C LEU A 192 18.39 -1.79 -4.78
N PHE A 193 17.11 -1.58 -5.08
CA PHE A 193 16.37 -0.42 -4.59
C PHE A 193 16.35 -0.35 -3.06
N LEU A 194 16.01 -1.43 -2.36
CA LEU A 194 16.01 -1.46 -0.88
C LEU A 194 17.41 -1.21 -0.28
N VAL A 195 18.45 -1.75 -0.90
CA VAL A 195 19.84 -1.48 -0.49
C VAL A 195 20.21 -0.01 -0.71
N TYR A 196 19.73 0.59 -1.79
CA TYR A 196 19.99 2.01 -2.05
C TYR A 196 19.24 2.92 -1.07
N THR A 197 17.97 2.64 -0.78
CA THR A 197 17.19 3.45 0.18
C THR A 197 17.77 3.36 1.59
N THR A 198 18.19 2.16 2.03
CA THR A 198 18.87 1.97 3.32
C THR A 198 20.21 2.71 3.38
N ALA A 199 20.96 2.75 2.28
CA ALA A 199 22.23 3.46 2.22
C ALA A 199 22.07 5.00 2.27
N ILE A 200 20.98 5.55 1.73
CA ILE A 200 20.62 6.97 1.87
C ILE A 200 20.31 7.28 3.34
N GLU A 201 19.48 6.45 3.97
CA GLU A 201 19.07 6.64 5.36
C GLU A 201 20.28 6.60 6.33
N LEU A 202 21.23 5.69 6.09
CA LEU A 202 22.48 5.59 6.86
C LEU A 202 23.49 6.72 6.54
N GLN A 203 23.10 7.71 5.72
CA GLN A 203 23.95 8.80 5.21
C GLN A 203 25.26 8.35 4.55
N TRP A 204 25.34 7.09 4.10
CA TRP A 204 26.51 6.56 3.40
C TRP A 204 26.56 7.02 1.95
N VAL A 205 25.40 7.26 1.35
CA VAL A 205 25.25 7.65 -0.05
C VAL A 205 24.35 8.88 -0.13
N HIS A 206 24.79 9.91 -0.85
CA HIS A 206 23.94 11.07 -1.11
C HIS A 206 22.81 10.65 -2.06
N GLY A 207 21.57 11.02 -1.73
CA GLY A 207 20.46 10.95 -2.67
C GLY A 207 20.78 11.77 -3.94
N PHE A 208 20.14 11.45 -5.06
CA PHE A 208 20.33 12.15 -6.35
C PHE A 208 19.77 13.59 -6.38
N GLN A 209 19.63 14.20 -5.21
CA GLN A 209 19.14 15.55 -5.05
C GLN A 209 20.30 16.53 -4.97
N ASP A 210 20.08 17.73 -5.48
CA ASP A 210 21.01 18.86 -5.39
C ASP A 210 21.05 19.45 -3.96
N ASN A 211 21.30 18.63 -2.94
CA ASN A 211 21.64 19.12 -1.61
C ASN A 211 23.18 19.20 -1.50
N ILE A 212 23.73 20.31 -1.98
CA ILE A 212 25.06 20.76 -1.61
C ILE A 212 25.00 21.05 -0.11
N GLN A 213 25.51 20.16 0.75
CA GLN A 213 26.34 20.45 1.93
C GLN A 213 26.62 19.16 2.70
N ILE A 214 27.75 18.54 2.38
CA ILE A 214 28.50 17.77 3.37
C ILE A 214 28.99 18.81 4.38
N ARG A 215 28.37 18.92 5.56
CA ARG A 215 29.12 19.45 6.71
C ARG A 215 29.95 18.30 7.24
N PRO A 216 31.29 18.31 7.07
CA PRO A 216 32.12 17.37 7.80
C PRO A 216 31.94 17.67 9.29
N THR A 217 31.36 16.73 10.02
CA THR A 217 31.43 16.71 11.48
C THR A 217 32.91 16.57 11.86
N ALA A 218 33.47 17.64 12.41
CA ALA A 218 34.69 17.61 13.21
C ALA A 218 34.41 16.98 14.57
#